data_AF-A0AA96G5L5-F1
#
_entry.id   AF-A0AA96G5L5-F1
#
_cell.length_a   1.000
_cell.length_b   1.000
_cell.length_c   1.000
_cell.angle_alpha   90.00
_cell.angle_beta   90.00
_cell.angle_gamma   90.00
#
_symmetry.space_group_name_H-M   'P 1'
#
loop_
_entity.id
_entity.type
_entity.pdbx_description
1 polymer ?
#
loop_
_entity_poly.entity_id
_entity_poly.type
_entity_poly.pdbx_seq_one_letter_code
_entity_poly.pdbx_strand_id
1 'polypeptide(L)'
;MRILAPVTFAQVRLAYLQDHPAQRAHRGNTNPEGEENLRRADRLLGRWQAVLLSRADVLGVVLPWHTGEGGGYELVPPTGLTVGQTAARLRARPAAVYGANPVCAAKLSFLARSPLTPVYLSTRPVPHSDYAAVRACGALVHVDGLHRMLAWELAGCLPREEALVAFLAGDPGALPAPSGAARPSGRRTPAAASAERLAEPSPVTSG
;
A
#
# COMPACT_ATOMS: atom_id res chain seq x y z
N MET A 1 -0.14 -4.92 -7.55
CA MET A 1 1.31 -4.72 -7.40
C MET A 1 2.05 -5.33 -8.58
N ARG A 2 2.92 -4.54 -9.22
CA ARG A 2 3.75 -4.96 -10.36
C ARG A 2 5.24 -4.80 -10.06
N ILE A 3 6.01 -5.86 -10.29
CA ILE A 3 7.47 -5.83 -10.13
C ILE A 3 8.09 -5.11 -11.33
N LEU A 4 9.00 -4.17 -11.05
CA LEU A 4 9.74 -3.44 -12.08
C LEU A 4 11.10 -4.07 -12.34
N ALA A 5 11.93 -4.14 -11.29
CA ALA A 5 13.31 -4.61 -11.39
C ALA A 5 13.88 -4.95 -10.01
N PRO A 6 14.88 -5.85 -9.93
CA PRO A 6 15.72 -5.94 -8.75
C PRO A 6 16.49 -4.64 -8.54
N VAL A 7 16.71 -4.26 -7.28
CA VAL A 7 17.54 -3.11 -6.91
C VAL A 7 18.49 -3.48 -5.77
N THR A 8 19.58 -2.74 -5.64
CA THR A 8 20.53 -2.90 -4.53
C THR A 8 20.09 -2.10 -3.31
N PHE A 9 20.50 -2.52 -2.12
CA PHE A 9 20.27 -1.75 -0.90
C PHE A 9 20.87 -0.34 -0.98
N ALA A 10 22.01 -0.18 -1.66
CA ALA A 10 22.63 1.13 -1.86
C ALA A 10 21.71 2.10 -2.63
N GLN A 11 21.01 1.62 -3.65
CA GLN A 11 20.03 2.43 -4.41
C GLN A 11 18.82 2.79 -3.54
N VAL A 12 18.29 1.82 -2.77
CA VAL A 12 17.17 2.04 -1.84
C VAL A 12 17.54 3.10 -0.80
N ARG A 13 18.71 2.96 -0.18
CA ARG A 13 19.22 3.90 0.82
C ARG A 13 19.45 5.29 0.24
N LEU A 14 20.00 5.39 -0.97
CA LEU A 14 20.19 6.66 -1.65
C LEU A 14 18.86 7.38 -1.88
N ALA A 15 17.87 6.67 -2.43
CA ALA A 15 16.52 7.21 -2.60
C ALA A 15 15.92 7.65 -1.25
N TYR A 16 16.11 6.84 -0.20
CA TYR A 16 15.60 7.15 1.14
C TYR A 16 16.15 8.48 1.65
N LEU A 17 17.45 8.71 1.53
CA LEU A 17 18.10 9.93 2.01
C LEU A 17 17.73 11.17 1.19
N GLN A 18 17.38 11.00 -0.09
CA GLN A 18 16.86 12.09 -0.93
C GLN A 18 15.46 12.52 -0.47
N ASP A 19 14.60 11.55 -0.14
CA ASP A 19 13.22 11.81 0.32
C ASP A 19 13.14 12.23 1.80
N HIS A 20 14.11 11.78 2.61
CA HIS A 20 14.14 11.91 4.07
C HIS A 20 15.45 12.55 4.55
N PRO A 21 15.72 13.82 4.20
CA PRO A 21 16.97 14.46 4.60
C PRO A 21 17.14 14.43 6.12
N ALA A 22 18.24 13.82 6.59
CA ALA A 22 18.52 13.64 8.01
C ALA A 22 18.64 14.99 8.76
N GLN A 23 19.03 16.05 8.06
CA GLN A 23 19.20 17.41 8.59
C GLN A 23 17.90 18.22 8.64
N ARG A 24 16.74 17.63 8.33
CA ARG A 24 15.46 18.36 8.40
C ARG A 24 15.25 18.86 9.83
N ALA A 25 15.29 20.19 10.00
CA ALA A 25 15.12 20.86 11.29
C ALA A 25 13.67 20.71 11.78
N HIS A 26 13.37 19.56 12.38
CA HIS A 26 12.09 19.26 12.99
C HIS A 26 12.31 18.40 14.23
N ARG A 27 11.76 18.82 15.38
CA ARG A 27 11.95 18.16 16.68
C ARG A 27 11.47 16.69 16.71
N GLY A 28 10.59 16.31 15.79
CA GLY A 28 10.11 14.93 15.60
C GLY A 28 10.66 14.25 14.34
N ASN A 29 11.87 14.58 13.91
CA ASN A 29 12.53 13.95 12.77
C ASN A 29 12.99 12.53 13.15
N THR A 30 12.25 11.52 12.68
CA THR A 30 12.51 10.09 12.89
C THR A 30 13.20 9.45 11.67
N ASN A 31 13.76 10.25 10.75
CA ASN A 31 14.42 9.73 9.55
C ASN A 31 15.59 8.79 9.87
N PRO A 32 16.43 9.03 10.91
CA PRO A 32 17.47 8.08 11.29
C PRO A 32 16.92 6.71 11.72
N GLU A 33 15.76 6.67 12.38
CA GLU A 33 15.10 5.41 12.77
C GLU A 33 14.56 4.66 11.55
N GLY A 34 14.01 5.39 10.58
CA GLY A 34 13.59 4.81 9.30
C GLY A 34 14.76 4.21 8.53
N GLU A 35 15.91 4.91 8.45
CA GLU A 35 17.11 4.36 7.81
C GLU A 35 17.60 3.09 8.53
N GLU A 36 17.56 3.05 9.86
CA GLU A 36 17.95 1.84 10.60
C GLU A 36 16.96 0.69 10.37
N ASN A 37 15.66 0.96 10.22
CA ASN A 37 14.68 -0.05 9.83
C ASN A 37 14.96 -0.61 8.43
N LEU A 38 15.43 0.21 7.47
CA LEU A 38 15.87 -0.29 6.17
C LEU A 38 17.08 -1.22 6.30
N ARG A 39 18.07 -0.87 7.14
CA ARG A 39 19.22 -1.75 7.40
C ARG A 39 18.80 -3.07 8.05
N ARG A 40 17.82 -3.03 8.97
CA ARG A 40 17.24 -4.24 9.57
C ARG A 40 16.55 -5.11 8.53
N ALA A 41 15.76 -4.51 7.62
CA ALA A 41 15.12 -5.22 6.52
C ALA A 41 16.16 -5.86 5.60
N ASP A 42 17.22 -5.12 5.25
CA ASP A 42 18.31 -5.61 4.41
C ASP A 42 19.03 -6.81 5.04
N ARG A 43 19.44 -6.72 6.31
CA ARG A 43 20.05 -7.84 7.03
C ARG A 43 19.14 -9.08 7.12
N LEU A 44 17.82 -8.88 7.23
CA LEU A 44 16.85 -9.97 7.40
C LEU A 44 16.46 -10.66 6.08
N LEU A 45 16.43 -9.91 4.98
CA LEU A 45 15.80 -10.35 3.73
C LEU A 45 16.77 -10.37 2.54
N GLY A 46 17.83 -9.56 2.56
CA GLY A 46 18.96 -9.58 1.62
C GLY A 46 18.62 -9.36 0.15
N ARG A 47 17.36 -9.01 -0.17
CA ARG A 47 16.84 -8.87 -1.53
C ARG A 47 15.90 -7.68 -1.58
N TRP A 48 16.07 -6.86 -2.59
CA TRP A 48 15.23 -5.69 -2.82
C TRP A 48 14.71 -5.65 -4.25
N GLN A 49 13.49 -5.16 -4.40
CA GLN A 49 12.84 -4.96 -5.69
C GLN A 49 12.17 -3.59 -5.72
N ALA A 50 12.25 -2.91 -6.87
CA ALA A 50 11.36 -1.81 -7.17
C ALA A 50 10.03 -2.37 -7.68
N VAL A 51 8.92 -1.90 -7.12
CA VAL A 51 7.56 -2.31 -7.51
C VAL A 51 6.67 -1.08 -7.70
N LEU A 52 5.56 -1.25 -8.41
CA LEU A 52 4.47 -0.29 -8.45
C LEU A 52 3.28 -0.80 -7.65
N LEU A 53 2.71 0.10 -6.88
CA LEU A 53 1.55 -0.12 -6.05
C LEU A 53 0.36 0.67 -6.59
N SER A 54 -0.79 0.01 -6.63
CA SER A 54 -2.11 0.64 -6.72
C SER A 54 -2.54 1.16 -5.35
N ARG A 55 -3.60 1.97 -5.30
CA ARG A 55 -4.25 2.34 -4.04
C ARG A 55 -4.67 1.10 -3.24
N ALA A 56 -5.18 0.06 -3.89
CA ALA A 56 -5.60 -1.16 -3.20
C ALA A 56 -4.41 -1.84 -2.50
N ASP A 57 -3.25 -1.90 -3.15
CA ASP A 57 -2.02 -2.45 -2.55
C ASP A 57 -1.61 -1.62 -1.33
N VAL A 58 -1.60 -0.27 -1.45
CA VAL A 58 -1.24 0.64 -0.35
C VAL A 58 -2.17 0.48 0.85
N LEU A 59 -3.48 0.36 0.63
CA LEU A 59 -4.47 0.18 1.70
C LEU A 59 -4.29 -1.14 2.44
N GLY A 60 -3.67 -2.15 1.82
CA GLY A 60 -3.36 -3.45 2.41
C GLY A 60 -2.04 -3.48 3.20
N VAL A 61 -1.20 -2.45 3.11
CA VAL A 61 0.06 -2.40 3.85
C VAL A 61 -0.20 -2.31 5.35
N VAL A 62 0.46 -3.17 6.13
CA VAL A 62 0.42 -3.20 7.60
C VAL A 62 1.38 -2.17 8.17
N LEU A 63 0.84 -1.34 9.05
CA LEU A 63 1.57 -0.36 9.84
C LEU A 63 1.98 -0.98 11.19
N PRO A 64 3.20 -0.69 11.69
CA PRO A 64 3.65 -1.14 13.00
C PRO A 64 2.98 -0.36 14.14
N TRP A 65 3.23 -0.78 15.37
CA TRP A 65 2.73 -0.12 16.58
C TRP A 65 3.05 1.38 16.57
N HIS A 66 2.05 2.21 16.88
CA HIS A 66 2.22 3.65 16.92
C HIS A 66 1.26 4.32 17.90
N THR A 67 1.82 4.89 18.98
CA THR A 67 1.06 5.51 20.07
C THR A 67 0.74 7.00 19.84
N GLY A 68 1.13 7.55 18.69
CA GLY A 68 0.99 8.95 18.36
C GLY A 68 2.04 9.84 19.06
N GLU A 69 2.77 10.66 18.30
CA GLU A 69 3.72 11.60 18.90
C GLU A 69 2.97 12.74 19.61
N GLY A 70 3.30 12.99 20.88
CA GLY A 70 2.59 13.96 21.74
C GLY A 70 1.51 13.35 22.63
N GLY A 71 1.16 12.07 22.41
CA GLY A 71 0.69 11.11 23.41
C GLY A 71 -0.68 11.36 24.06
N GLY A 72 -1.73 10.82 23.45
CA GLY A 72 -3.00 10.57 24.12
C GLY A 72 -3.86 9.46 23.49
N TYR A 73 -3.56 9.04 22.26
CA TYR A 73 -4.39 8.06 21.57
C TYR A 73 -3.56 7.13 20.68
N GLU A 74 -3.64 5.84 20.98
CA GLU A 74 -3.04 4.79 20.16
C GLU A 74 -3.64 4.78 18.76
N LEU A 75 -2.81 5.13 17.76
CA LEU A 75 -3.24 5.19 16.37
C LEU A 75 -3.25 3.79 15.74
N VAL A 76 -2.18 3.04 15.99
CA VAL A 76 -2.02 1.65 15.54
C VAL A 76 -1.65 0.79 16.76
N PRO A 77 -2.43 -0.25 17.09
CA PRO A 77 -2.15 -1.16 18.19
C PRO A 77 -0.89 -2.01 17.95
N PRO A 78 -0.32 -2.65 18.99
CA PRO A 78 0.87 -3.49 18.86
C PRO A 78 0.76 -4.61 17.82
N THR A 79 -0.45 -5.11 17.58
CA THR A 79 -0.72 -6.15 16.58
C THR A 79 -0.61 -5.66 15.14
N GLY A 80 -0.51 -4.34 14.94
CA GLY A 80 -0.58 -3.67 13.64
C GLY A 80 -2.01 -3.45 13.16
N LEU A 81 -2.14 -2.54 12.19
CA LEU A 81 -3.34 -2.31 11.39
C LEU A 81 -2.92 -1.98 9.97
N THR A 82 -3.78 -2.23 8.99
CA THR A 82 -3.50 -1.76 7.64
C THR A 82 -3.65 -0.24 7.52
N VAL A 83 -3.05 0.34 6.48
CA VAL A 83 -3.29 1.75 6.10
C VAL A 83 -4.78 2.02 5.97
N GLY A 84 -5.55 1.15 5.32
CA GLY A 84 -6.99 1.31 5.16
C GLY A 84 -7.76 1.28 6.48
N GLN A 85 -7.45 0.34 7.36
CA GLN A 85 -8.07 0.25 8.69
C GLN A 85 -7.77 1.50 9.53
N THR A 86 -6.51 1.96 9.49
CA THR A 86 -6.06 3.12 10.26
C THR A 86 -6.66 4.42 9.71
N ALA A 87 -6.74 4.58 8.38
CA ALA A 87 -7.41 5.71 7.75
C ALA A 87 -8.92 5.74 8.07
N ALA A 88 -9.60 4.59 8.07
CA ALA A 88 -11.00 4.51 8.48
C ALA A 88 -11.20 4.93 9.93
N ARG A 89 -10.32 4.51 10.84
CA ARG A 89 -10.32 4.92 12.25
C ARG A 89 -10.15 6.43 12.42
N LEU A 90 -9.22 7.04 11.66
CA LEU A 90 -9.01 8.48 11.65
C LEU A 90 -10.23 9.26 11.15
N ARG A 91 -10.86 8.80 10.07
CA ARG A 91 -12.07 9.41 9.52
C ARG A 91 -13.28 9.32 10.46
N ALA A 92 -13.38 8.24 11.23
CA ALA A 92 -14.51 8.04 12.14
C ALA A 92 -14.50 9.01 13.34
N ARG A 93 -13.32 9.47 13.79
CA ARG A 93 -13.17 10.28 15.00
C ARG A 93 -12.06 11.35 14.89
N PRO A 94 -12.09 12.23 13.86
CA PRO A 94 -10.96 13.10 13.55
C PRO A 94 -10.61 14.04 14.70
N ALA A 95 -11.59 14.69 15.34
CA ALA A 95 -11.35 15.63 16.42
C ALA A 95 -10.70 14.98 17.65
N ALA A 96 -11.18 13.80 18.04
CA ALA A 96 -10.64 13.07 19.20
C ALA A 96 -9.19 12.61 18.94
N VAL A 97 -8.91 12.05 17.76
CA VAL A 97 -7.57 11.55 17.46
C VAL A 97 -6.56 12.67 17.25
N TYR A 98 -6.94 13.74 16.55
CA TYR A 98 -6.03 14.86 16.29
C TYR A 98 -5.80 15.73 17.53
N GLY A 99 -6.82 15.91 18.38
CA GLY A 99 -6.66 16.59 19.67
C GLY A 99 -5.72 15.82 20.61
N ALA A 100 -5.80 14.49 20.62
CA ALA A 100 -4.95 13.64 21.45
C ALA A 100 -3.53 13.43 20.88
N ASN A 101 -3.32 13.64 19.58
CA ASN A 101 -2.03 13.43 18.90
C ASN A 101 -1.65 14.64 18.01
N PRO A 102 -1.36 15.82 18.61
CA PRO A 102 -1.18 17.05 17.84
C PRO A 102 0.03 17.01 16.91
N VAL A 103 1.11 16.30 17.27
CA VAL A 103 2.29 16.18 16.38
C VAL A 103 1.99 15.27 15.19
N CYS A 104 1.29 14.15 15.39
CA CYS A 104 0.83 13.31 14.28
C CYS A 104 -0.11 14.08 13.34
N ALA A 105 -1.06 14.84 13.90
CA ALA A 105 -1.99 15.64 13.12
C ALA A 105 -1.26 16.67 12.25
N ALA A 106 -0.24 17.34 12.82
CA ALA A 106 0.61 18.27 12.07
C ALA A 106 1.40 17.56 10.95
N LYS A 107 1.97 16.38 11.24
CA LYS A 107 2.68 15.56 10.23
C LYS A 107 1.75 15.14 9.09
N LEU A 108 0.55 14.62 9.41
CA LEU A 108 -0.44 14.23 8.40
C LEU A 108 -0.85 15.42 7.53
N SER A 109 -1.10 16.58 8.14
CA SER A 109 -1.49 17.80 7.42
C SER A 109 -0.38 18.32 6.50
N PHE A 110 0.88 18.23 6.95
CA PHE A 110 2.03 18.57 6.12
C PHE A 110 2.17 17.60 4.94
N LEU A 111 2.10 16.30 5.21
CA LEU A 111 2.33 15.24 4.22
C LEU A 111 1.19 15.10 3.21
N ALA A 112 -0.03 15.50 3.56
CA ALA A 112 -1.20 15.48 2.66
C ALA A 112 -0.99 16.30 1.38
N ARG A 113 -0.07 17.28 1.41
CA ARG A 113 0.28 18.15 0.27
C ARG A 113 1.67 17.85 -0.30
N SER A 114 2.35 16.84 0.24
CA SER A 114 3.69 16.47 -0.21
C SER A 114 3.60 15.58 -1.47
N PRO A 115 4.57 15.66 -2.39
CA PRO A 115 4.64 14.77 -3.55
C PRO A 115 4.60 13.29 -3.15
N LEU A 116 4.05 12.46 -4.03
CA LEU A 116 4.17 11.01 -3.92
C LEU A 116 5.63 10.62 -4.20
N THR A 117 6.35 10.25 -3.14
CA THR A 117 7.71 9.71 -3.24
C THR A 117 7.71 8.21 -2.94
N PRO A 118 8.77 7.46 -3.28
CA PRO A 118 8.85 6.03 -2.99
C PRO A 118 8.52 5.66 -1.53
N VAL A 119 7.82 4.55 -1.33
CA VAL A 119 7.59 3.97 0.01
C VAL A 119 8.43 2.72 0.21
N TYR A 120 8.75 2.37 1.46
CA TYR A 120 9.73 1.34 1.76
C TYR A 120 9.08 0.26 2.59
N LEU A 121 9.04 -0.94 2.03
CA LEU A 121 8.22 -2.04 2.52
C LEU A 121 9.08 -3.28 2.74
N SER A 122 8.58 -4.20 3.56
CA SER A 122 9.12 -5.55 3.71
C SER A 122 8.01 -6.58 3.61
N THR A 123 8.34 -7.80 3.22
CA THR A 123 7.38 -8.92 3.20
C THR A 123 7.08 -9.51 4.58
N ARG A 124 7.77 -9.04 5.63
CA ARG A 124 7.57 -9.44 7.03
C ARG A 124 8.08 -8.37 8.01
N PRO A 125 7.63 -8.36 9.27
CA PRO A 125 8.09 -7.40 10.28
C PRO A 125 9.61 -7.48 10.51
N VAL A 126 10.26 -6.34 10.69
CA VAL A 126 11.71 -6.24 10.95
C VAL A 126 12.00 -6.33 12.46
N PRO A 127 13.22 -6.72 12.90
CA PRO A 127 13.55 -6.81 14.32
C PRO A 127 13.60 -5.42 15.00
N HIS A 128 12.50 -5.00 15.62
CA HIS A 128 12.36 -3.76 16.37
C HIS A 128 11.13 -3.82 17.31
N SER A 129 11.12 -3.03 18.39
CA SER A 129 10.03 -3.04 19.38
C SER A 129 8.65 -2.82 18.77
N ASP A 130 8.56 -1.89 17.82
CA ASP A 130 7.29 -1.50 17.20
C ASP A 130 6.69 -2.60 16.31
N TYR A 131 7.49 -3.61 15.97
CA TYR A 131 7.15 -4.70 15.08
C TYR A 131 6.98 -6.03 15.83
N ALA A 132 7.33 -6.08 17.12
CA ALA A 132 7.48 -7.31 17.89
C ALA A 132 6.18 -8.14 17.97
N ALA A 133 5.02 -7.48 17.98
CA ALA A 133 3.71 -8.11 18.03
C ALA A 133 2.93 -8.06 16.71
N VAL A 134 3.52 -7.50 15.64
CA VAL A 134 2.82 -7.29 14.37
C VAL A 134 2.50 -8.61 13.69
N ARG A 135 1.22 -8.79 13.32
CA ARG A 135 0.73 -9.99 12.64
C ARG A 135 0.44 -9.70 11.17
N ALA A 136 1.47 -9.69 10.35
CA ALA A 136 1.37 -9.36 8.92
C ALA A 136 1.14 -10.58 8.02
N CYS A 137 0.31 -11.56 8.44
CA CYS A 137 0.12 -12.84 7.73
C CYS A 137 -0.16 -12.65 6.23
N GLY A 138 0.91 -12.73 5.42
CA GLY A 138 0.83 -12.53 3.98
C GLY A 138 0.59 -11.10 3.51
N ALA A 139 0.95 -10.10 4.30
CA ALA A 139 0.81 -8.68 3.95
C ALA A 139 2.16 -7.98 3.89
N LEU A 140 2.22 -6.92 3.08
CA LEU A 140 3.34 -5.99 3.08
C LEU A 140 3.38 -5.24 4.42
N VAL A 141 4.57 -5.04 4.96
CA VAL A 141 4.80 -4.29 6.20
C VAL A 141 5.53 -3.01 5.87
N HIS A 142 5.07 -1.92 6.45
CA HIS A 142 5.70 -0.62 6.31
C HIS A 142 7.01 -0.54 7.09
N VAL A 143 8.07 0.03 6.48
CA VAL A 143 9.41 0.11 7.10
C VAL A 143 9.84 1.57 7.35
N ASP A 144 9.15 2.56 6.76
CA ASP A 144 9.58 3.97 6.84
C ASP A 144 8.48 5.02 7.14
N GLY A 145 8.31 5.42 8.40
CA GLY A 145 7.49 6.59 8.72
C GLY A 145 6.01 6.48 8.33
N LEU A 146 5.20 5.95 9.24
CA LEU A 146 3.75 5.64 9.11
C LEU A 146 2.88 6.72 8.44
N HIS A 147 3.21 8.00 8.60
CA HIS A 147 2.34 9.11 8.26
C HIS A 147 2.14 9.37 6.76
N ARG A 148 3.08 8.99 5.89
CA ARG A 148 3.04 9.36 4.45
C ARG A 148 1.85 8.72 3.72
N MET A 149 1.75 7.40 3.77
CA MET A 149 0.67 6.66 3.12
C MET A 149 -0.70 7.02 3.70
N LEU A 150 -0.79 7.23 5.01
CA LEU A 150 -2.03 7.69 5.64
C LEU A 150 -2.43 9.09 5.18
N ALA A 151 -1.49 10.03 5.14
CA ALA A 151 -1.77 11.39 4.70
C ALA A 151 -2.27 11.43 3.26
N TRP A 152 -1.64 10.67 2.35
CA TRP A 152 -2.07 10.58 0.96
C TRP A 152 -3.44 9.91 0.81
N GLU A 153 -3.74 8.86 1.56
CA GLU A 153 -5.06 8.23 1.57
C GLU A 153 -6.12 9.21 2.08
N LEU A 154 -5.86 9.90 3.19
CA LEU A 154 -6.79 10.87 3.77
C LEU A 154 -7.05 12.06 2.84
N ALA A 155 -6.04 12.48 2.07
CA ALA A 155 -6.13 13.53 1.07
C ALA A 155 -6.71 13.07 -0.29
N GLY A 156 -6.89 11.75 -0.50
CA GLY A 156 -7.36 11.21 -1.77
C GLY A 156 -6.33 11.27 -2.90
N CYS A 157 -5.04 11.34 -2.57
CA CYS A 157 -3.94 11.49 -3.54
C CYS A 157 -3.37 10.16 -4.02
N LEU A 158 -3.75 9.02 -3.43
CA LEU A 158 -3.24 7.71 -3.84
C LEU A 158 -3.73 7.35 -5.26
N PRO A 159 -2.84 6.88 -6.15
CA PRO A 159 -3.21 6.54 -7.52
C PRO A 159 -4.11 5.32 -7.53
N ARG A 160 -5.20 5.36 -8.32
CA ARG A 160 -6.09 4.19 -8.46
C ARG A 160 -5.35 3.00 -9.07
N GLU A 161 -4.56 3.27 -10.10
CA GLU A 161 -3.76 2.29 -10.82
C GLU A 161 -2.35 2.15 -10.24
N GLU A 162 -1.61 1.15 -10.73
CA GLU A 162 -0.24 0.85 -10.33
C GLU A 162 0.74 1.96 -10.76
N ALA A 163 0.90 2.98 -9.92
CA ALA A 163 1.75 4.14 -10.21
C ALA A 163 2.62 4.58 -9.03
N LEU A 164 2.31 4.19 -7.79
CA LEU A 164 3.16 4.56 -6.65
C LEU A 164 4.37 3.63 -6.60
N VAL A 165 5.57 4.18 -6.69
CA VAL A 165 6.81 3.41 -6.55
C VAL A 165 6.98 2.96 -5.10
N ALA A 166 7.42 1.72 -4.93
CA ALA A 166 7.88 1.21 -3.64
C ALA A 166 9.16 0.39 -3.79
N PHE A 167 10.00 0.42 -2.76
CA PHE A 167 11.12 -0.49 -2.60
C PHE A 167 10.74 -1.57 -1.59
N LEU A 168 10.68 -2.81 -2.07
CA LEU A 168 10.26 -3.97 -1.31
C LEU A 168 11.46 -4.83 -0.94
N ALA A 169 11.68 -5.02 0.36
CA ALA A 169 12.58 -6.03 0.88
C ALA A 169 11.89 -7.40 0.94
N GLY A 170 12.55 -8.44 0.45
CA GLY A 170 12.06 -9.82 0.45
C GLY A 170 11.46 -10.28 -0.88
N ASP A 171 10.96 -11.52 -0.89
CA ASP A 171 10.38 -12.14 -2.08
C ASP A 171 8.86 -11.89 -2.15
N PRO A 172 8.34 -11.11 -3.11
CA PRO A 172 6.90 -10.91 -3.28
C PRO A 172 6.16 -12.20 -3.65
N GLY A 173 6.83 -13.21 -4.22
CA GLY A 173 6.21 -14.51 -4.50
C GLY A 173 5.83 -15.30 -3.25
N ALA A 174 6.37 -14.92 -2.08
CA ALA A 174 5.99 -15.49 -0.79
C ALA A 174 4.73 -14.84 -0.20
N LEU A 175 4.24 -13.75 -0.79
CA LEU A 175 2.97 -13.15 -0.38
C LEU A 175 1.81 -13.96 -0.98
N PRO A 176 0.73 -14.22 -0.23
CA PRO A 176 -0.48 -14.78 -0.80
C PRO A 176 -0.98 -13.88 -1.91
N ALA A 177 -1.51 -14.51 -2.97
CA ALA A 177 -2.16 -13.76 -4.03
C ALA A 177 -3.22 -12.85 -3.41
N PRO A 178 -3.31 -11.57 -3.85
CA PRO A 178 -4.35 -10.68 -3.36
C PRO A 178 -5.69 -11.37 -3.59
N SER A 179 -6.42 -11.62 -2.50
CA SER A 179 -7.79 -12.14 -2.60
C SER A 179 -8.64 -11.06 -3.23
N GLY A 180 -8.74 -11.07 -4.56
CA GLY A 180 -9.39 -10.03 -5.33
C GLY A 180 -10.09 -10.60 -6.55
N ALA A 181 -11.42 -10.45 -6.55
CA ALA A 181 -12.37 -10.68 -7.64
C ALA A 181 -12.47 -12.12 -8.13
N ALA A 182 -13.58 -12.78 -7.76
CA ALA A 182 -14.14 -13.84 -8.58
C ALA A 182 -14.15 -13.35 -10.03
N ARG A 183 -13.36 -13.99 -10.90
CA ARG A 183 -13.47 -13.77 -12.35
C ARG A 183 -14.96 -13.92 -12.67
N PRO A 184 -15.62 -12.95 -13.32
CA PRO A 184 -16.96 -13.20 -13.82
C PRO A 184 -16.84 -14.44 -14.70
N SER A 185 -17.50 -15.53 -14.28
CA SER A 185 -17.56 -16.74 -15.08
C SER A 185 -18.18 -16.31 -16.40
N GLY A 186 -17.37 -16.26 -17.45
CA GLY A 186 -17.85 -15.98 -18.78
C GLY A 186 -18.97 -16.98 -19.07
N ARG A 187 -20.21 -16.49 -19.11
CA ARG A 187 -21.29 -17.21 -19.76
C ARG A 187 -20.81 -17.44 -21.18
N ARG A 188 -20.46 -18.69 -21.49
CA ARG A 188 -20.37 -19.15 -22.87
C ARG A 188 -21.74 -18.93 -23.48
N THR A 189 -21.88 -17.93 -24.33
CA THR A 189 -22.94 -17.89 -25.33
C THR A 189 -22.72 -19.10 -26.24
N PRO A 190 -23.69 -20.02 -26.40
CA PRO A 190 -23.59 -21.03 -27.43
C PRO A 190 -23.70 -20.34 -28.79
N ALA A 191 -22.79 -20.73 -29.69
CA ALA A 191 -22.79 -20.33 -31.09
C ALA A 191 -24.06 -20.77 -31.81
N ALA A 192 -24.41 -19.98 -32.84
CA ALA A 192 -25.50 -20.22 -33.77
C ALA A 192 -25.43 -21.62 -34.40
N ALA A 193 -26.57 -22.29 -34.45
CA ALA A 193 -26.81 -23.40 -35.38
C ALA A 193 -27.51 -22.82 -36.61
N SER A 194 -26.77 -22.71 -37.71
CA SER A 194 -27.32 -22.63 -39.06
C SER A 194 -28.10 -23.91 -39.36
N ALA A 195 -29.31 -23.75 -39.90
CA ALA A 195 -29.98 -24.81 -40.64
C ALA A 195 -30.59 -24.17 -41.89
N GLU A 196 -29.88 -24.34 -43.01
CA GLU A 196 -30.47 -24.33 -44.34
C GLU A 196 -31.61 -25.36 -44.40
N ARG A 197 -32.78 -24.97 -44.91
CA ARG A 197 -33.58 -25.84 -45.78
C ARG A 197 -34.17 -25.04 -46.93
N LEU A 198 -33.96 -25.62 -48.10
CA LEU A 198 -34.42 -25.24 -49.42
C LEU A 198 -35.95 -25.24 -49.56
N ALA A 199 -36.42 -24.26 -50.34
CA ALA A 199 -37.43 -24.30 -51.39
C ALA A 199 -38.78 -25.03 -51.17
N GLU A 200 -39.88 -24.30 -51.43
CA GLU A 200 -40.85 -24.65 -52.48
C GLU A 200 -41.53 -23.38 -53.04
N PRO A 201 -42.02 -23.39 -54.31
CA PRO A 201 -42.55 -22.20 -54.99
C PRO A 201 -44.09 -22.14 -55.09
N SER A 202 -44.59 -20.91 -55.32
CA SER A 202 -45.87 -20.53 -55.97
C SER A 202 -47.18 -20.73 -55.16
N PRO A 203 -48.29 -19.98 -55.43
CA PRO A 203 -48.64 -19.34 -56.71
C PRO A 203 -49.13 -17.87 -56.69
N VAL A 204 -49.10 -17.33 -57.91
CA VAL A 204 -49.93 -16.28 -58.51
C VAL A 204 -51.28 -16.02 -57.83
N THR A 205 -51.60 -14.75 -57.59
CA THR A 205 -52.92 -14.17 -57.92
C THR A 205 -52.78 -12.71 -58.32
N SER A 206 -53.29 -12.40 -59.52
CA SER A 206 -53.54 -11.07 -60.07
C SER A 206 -54.62 -10.33 -59.29
N GLY A 207 -54.51 -9.00 -59.28
CA GLY A 207 -55.52 -8.03 -58.86
C GLY A 207 -54.99 -6.63 -59.11
#